data_AF-A0A812MA53-F1
#
_entry.id   AF-A0A812MA53-F1
#
_cell.length_a   1.000
_cell.length_b   1.000
_cell.length_c   1.000
_cell.angle_alpha   90.00
_cell.angle_beta   90.00
_cell.angle_gamma   90.00
#
_symmetry.space_group_name_H-M   'P 1'
#
loop_
_entity.id
_entity.type
_entity.pdbx_description
1 polymer ?
#
loop_
_entity_poly.entity_id
_entity_poly.type
_entity_poly.pdbx_seq_one_letter_code
_entity_poly.pdbx_strand_id
1 'polypeptide(L)'
;MADWQIIATHFPPEHGVDEWRRLSKNYGVDLLLTAHRHVQEVHVDDEANLLKPTAFVVSGGGGGITSEAIPSENGEDDQYGFMDLTVSKHEIKITAVSHGGQIRNIKCLTQRLPGDDFTQ
;
A
#
# COMPACT_ATOMS: atom_id res chain seq x y z
N MET A 1 3.39 -23.46 -3.16
CA MET A 1 2.69 -22.36 -3.84
C MET A 1 2.29 -21.37 -2.76
N ALA A 2 2.50 -20.08 -2.98
CA ALA A 2 2.07 -19.04 -2.04
C ALA A 2 0.76 -18.45 -2.59
N ASP A 3 -0.27 -18.39 -1.76
CA ASP A 3 -1.57 -17.83 -2.15
C ASP A 3 -1.43 -16.33 -2.41
N TRP A 4 -0.74 -15.58 -1.54
CA TRP A 4 -0.52 -14.15 -1.73
C TRP A 4 0.88 -13.85 -2.30
N GLN A 5 0.93 -12.90 -3.23
CA GLN A 5 2.15 -12.34 -3.81
C GLN A 5 2.29 -10.88 -3.36
N ILE A 6 3.19 -10.63 -2.40
CA ILE A 6 3.43 -9.31 -1.80
C ILE A 6 4.87 -8.92 -2.09
N ILE A 7 5.08 -7.69 -2.59
CA ILE A 7 6.41 -7.13 -2.87
C ILE A 7 6.68 -6.00 -1.88
N ALA A 8 7.84 -6.01 -1.22
CA ALA A 8 8.32 -4.89 -0.43
C ALA A 8 9.47 -4.19 -1.16
N THR A 9 9.39 -2.86 -1.30
CA THR A 9 10.41 -2.04 -1.96
C THR A 9 10.47 -0.67 -1.29
N HIS A 10 11.57 0.07 -1.46
CA HIS A 10 11.67 1.42 -0.88
C HIS A 10 10.80 2.44 -1.63
N PHE A 11 10.91 2.47 -2.95
CA PHE A 11 10.26 3.48 -3.79
C PHE A 11 8.84 3.07 -4.19
N PRO A 12 7.84 3.98 -4.13
CA PRO A 12 6.50 3.69 -4.60
C PRO A 12 6.42 3.57 -6.13
N PRO A 13 5.30 3.02 -6.65
CA PRO A 13 5.21 2.56 -8.03
C PRO A 13 5.46 3.59 -9.12
N GLU A 14 5.29 4.89 -8.84
CA GLU A 14 5.63 5.95 -9.80
C GLU A 14 7.11 5.89 -10.24
N HIS A 15 7.98 5.32 -9.40
CA HIS A 15 9.35 4.99 -9.75
C HIS A 15 9.41 3.66 -10.52
N GLY A 16 9.07 3.70 -11.81
CA GLY A 16 9.10 2.54 -12.71
C GLY A 16 7.73 1.90 -12.98
N VAL A 17 6.70 2.73 -13.14
CA VAL A 17 5.30 2.32 -13.36
C VAL A 17 5.16 1.19 -14.38
N ASP A 18 5.81 1.30 -15.54
CA ASP A 18 5.66 0.31 -16.61
C ASP A 18 6.19 -1.07 -16.22
N GLU A 19 7.29 -1.09 -15.48
CA GLU A 19 7.89 -2.33 -14.98
C GLU A 19 7.03 -2.95 -13.88
N TRP A 20 6.54 -2.14 -12.94
CA TRP A 20 5.62 -2.62 -11.91
C TRP A 20 4.31 -3.14 -12.50
N ARG A 21 3.73 -2.44 -13.48
CA ARG A 21 2.54 -2.93 -14.20
C ARG A 21 2.80 -4.28 -14.86
N ARG A 22 3.94 -4.42 -15.53
CA ARG A 22 4.34 -5.67 -16.20
C ARG A 22 4.51 -6.82 -15.21
N LEU A 23 5.24 -6.60 -14.11
CA LEU A 23 5.46 -7.61 -13.08
C LEU A 23 4.16 -7.98 -12.37
N SER A 24 3.38 -6.99 -11.95
CA SER A 24 2.11 -7.21 -11.27
C SER A 24 1.12 -8.02 -12.11
N LYS A 25 1.02 -7.71 -13.40
CA LYS A 25 0.20 -8.49 -14.33
C LYS A 25 0.71 -9.91 -14.50
N ASN A 26 2.00 -10.07 -14.81
CA ASN A 26 2.55 -11.38 -15.20
C ASN A 26 2.59 -12.37 -14.04
N TYR A 27 2.74 -11.89 -12.80
CA TYR A 27 2.90 -12.74 -11.63
C TYR A 27 1.72 -12.70 -10.67
N GLY A 28 0.70 -11.88 -10.93
CA GLY A 28 -0.47 -11.75 -10.05
C GLY A 28 -0.09 -11.13 -8.70
N VAL A 29 0.66 -10.02 -8.71
CA VAL A 29 1.04 -9.34 -7.46
C VAL A 29 -0.19 -8.69 -6.84
N ASP A 30 -0.45 -8.99 -5.57
CA ASP A 30 -1.61 -8.50 -4.83
C ASP A 30 -1.35 -7.12 -4.21
N LEU A 31 -0.16 -6.95 -3.64
CA LEU A 31 0.17 -5.79 -2.82
C LEU A 31 1.65 -5.40 -2.94
N LEU A 32 1.90 -4.12 -3.17
CA LEU A 32 3.21 -3.50 -3.00
C LEU A 32 3.27 -2.73 -1.67
N LEU A 33 4.22 -3.08 -0.81
CA LEU A 33 4.56 -2.36 0.41
C LEU A 33 5.73 -1.42 0.10
N THR A 34 5.48 -0.11 0.13
CA THR A 34 6.46 0.90 -0.26
C THR A 34 6.69 1.94 0.84
N ALA A 35 7.71 2.79 0.67
CA ALA A 35 8.07 3.85 1.60
C ALA A 35 8.47 5.11 0.83
N HIS A 36 9.66 5.66 1.08
CA HIS A 36 10.21 6.87 0.46
C HIS A 36 9.51 8.18 0.86
N ARG A 37 8.20 8.33 0.60
CA ARG A 37 7.45 9.49 1.12
C ARG A 37 7.22 9.32 2.61
N HIS A 38 7.50 10.36 3.38
CA HIS A 38 7.39 10.33 4.84
C HIS A 38 5.94 10.57 5.31
N VAL A 39 5.02 9.73 4.82
CA VAL A 39 3.58 9.77 5.05
C VAL A 39 3.03 8.34 4.98
N GLN A 40 1.77 8.15 5.38
CA GLN A 40 0.98 6.94 5.26
C GLN A 40 -0.06 7.10 4.13
N GLU A 41 -0.04 6.21 3.15
CA GLU A 41 -1.01 6.21 2.05
C GLU A 41 -1.49 4.79 1.75
N VAL A 42 -2.76 4.65 1.38
CA VAL A 42 -3.36 3.36 1.00
C VAL A 42 -4.02 3.53 -0.36
N HIS A 43 -3.52 2.81 -1.37
CA HIS A 43 -3.99 2.86 -2.74
C HIS A 43 -4.51 1.49 -3.20
N VAL A 44 -5.81 1.40 -3.46
CA VAL A 44 -6.47 0.14 -3.83
C VAL A 44 -7.32 0.34 -5.08
N ASP A 45 -8.42 1.06 -4.95
CA ASP A 45 -9.43 1.28 -5.99
C ASP A 45 -9.55 2.76 -6.40
N ASP A 46 -8.67 3.62 -5.91
CA ASP A 46 -8.64 5.07 -6.17
C ASP A 46 -7.86 5.46 -7.44
N GLU A 47 -8.20 6.58 -8.07
CA GLU A 47 -7.60 7.05 -9.32
C GLU A 47 -6.08 7.29 -9.27
N ALA A 48 -5.50 7.49 -8.09
CA ALA A 48 -4.05 7.59 -7.95
C ALA A 48 -3.36 6.22 -8.05
N ASN A 49 -4.10 5.11 -7.95
CA ASN A 49 -3.55 3.78 -8.13
C ASN A 49 -3.29 3.45 -9.61
N LEU A 50 -2.06 3.68 -10.05
CA LEU A 50 -1.61 3.38 -11.41
C LEU A 50 -1.46 1.87 -11.70
N LEU A 51 -1.55 1.01 -10.67
CA LEU A 51 -1.34 -0.44 -10.76
C LEU A 51 -2.63 -1.28 -10.63
N LYS A 52 -3.81 -0.66 -10.53
CA LYS A 52 -5.10 -1.36 -10.38
C LYS A 52 -5.20 -2.56 -11.34
N PRO A 53 -5.65 -3.75 -10.90
CA PRO A 53 -6.17 -4.06 -9.57
C PRO A 53 -5.12 -4.35 -8.49
N THR A 54 -3.82 -4.25 -8.75
CA THR A 54 -2.79 -4.42 -7.71
C THR A 54 -2.79 -3.23 -6.77
N ALA A 55 -2.89 -3.48 -5.48
CA ALA A 55 -2.82 -2.44 -4.46
C ALA A 55 -1.37 -2.04 -4.18
N PHE A 56 -1.19 -0.82 -3.68
CA PHE A 56 0.06 -0.46 -3.01
C PHE A 56 -0.22 0.42 -1.80
N VAL A 57 0.71 0.40 -0.85
CA VAL A 57 0.70 1.30 0.30
C VAL A 57 2.02 2.02 0.40
N VAL A 58 1.98 3.21 0.95
CA VAL A 58 3.17 3.95 1.37
C VAL A 58 3.19 3.98 2.88
N SER A 59 4.25 3.45 3.48
CA SER A 59 4.45 3.39 4.94
C SER A 59 5.79 4.04 5.31
N GLY A 60 6.09 5.21 4.74
CA GLY A 60 7.38 5.90 5.00
C GLY A 60 7.34 6.85 6.19
N GLY A 61 6.16 7.17 6.72
CA GLY A 61 5.96 7.97 7.93
C GLY A 61 6.28 7.23 9.25
N GLY A 62 7.40 6.51 9.34
CA GLY A 62 7.75 5.74 10.54
C GLY A 62 8.36 6.54 11.69
N GLY A 63 8.59 7.86 11.51
CA GLY A 63 9.17 8.73 12.53
C GLY A 63 10.70 8.82 12.56
N GLY A 64 11.39 8.31 11.53
CA GLY A 64 12.87 8.32 11.48
C GLY A 64 13.52 9.66 11.11
N ILE A 65 12.89 10.45 10.23
CA ILE A 65 13.41 11.75 9.75
C ILE A 65 12.38 12.87 9.99
N THR A 66 11.57 13.21 9.00
CA THR A 66 10.57 14.29 9.06
C THR A 66 9.38 13.88 8.21
N SER A 67 8.17 14.13 8.67
CA SER A 67 6.96 13.94 7.87
C SER A 67 6.91 14.86 6.64
N GLU A 68 6.08 14.51 5.66
CA GLU A 68 5.86 15.33 4.45
C GLU A 68 5.15 16.66 4.76
N ALA A 69 4.29 16.67 5.79
CA ALA A 69 3.58 17.84 6.29
C ALA A 69 3.72 17.96 7.81
N ILE A 70 3.20 19.05 8.39
CA ILE A 70 3.18 19.25 9.84
C ILE A 70 2.28 18.17 10.47
N PRO A 71 2.82 17.27 11.31
CA PRO A 71 2.02 16.24 11.96
C PRO A 71 1.19 16.86 13.07
N SER A 72 -0.04 16.38 13.23
CA SER A 72 -0.88 16.71 14.39
C SER A 72 -0.34 15.99 15.62
N GLU A 73 -0.23 16.71 16.74
CA GLU A 73 0.24 16.13 17.99
C GLU A 73 -0.62 14.94 18.44
N ASN A 74 -1.92 15.00 18.17
CA ASN A 74 -2.85 13.95 18.55
C ASN A 74 -2.93 12.78 17.55
N GLY A 75 -2.26 12.84 16.38
CA GLY A 75 -2.32 11.77 15.37
C GLY A 75 -3.58 11.74 14.52
N GLU A 76 -4.36 12.82 14.48
CA GLU A 76 -5.51 12.98 13.57
C GLU A 76 -5.09 13.34 12.14
N ASP A 77 -4.05 12.69 11.64
CA ASP A 77 -3.47 12.87 10.31
C ASP A 77 -2.81 11.56 9.87
N ASP A 78 -2.35 11.55 8.62
CA ASP A 78 -1.73 10.38 8.00
C ASP A 78 -0.20 10.54 7.88
N GLN A 79 0.43 11.43 8.65
CA GLN A 79 1.87 11.67 8.59
C GLN A 79 2.65 10.55 9.24
N TYR A 80 2.56 10.40 10.56
CA TYR A 80 3.27 9.34 11.28
C TYR A 80 2.35 8.18 11.65
N GLY A 81 2.87 6.96 11.54
CA GLY A 81 2.08 5.77 11.77
C GLY A 81 2.72 4.49 11.23
N PHE A 82 1.89 3.47 11.08
CA PHE A 82 2.26 2.18 10.51
C PHE A 82 1.06 1.52 9.82
N MET A 83 1.37 0.52 8.97
CA MET A 83 0.37 -0.33 8.33
C MET A 83 0.29 -1.67 9.07
N ASP A 84 -0.90 -2.04 9.54
CA ASP A 84 -1.19 -3.36 10.06
C ASP A 84 -1.87 -4.23 9.00
N LEU A 85 -1.34 -5.44 8.78
CA LEU A 85 -1.82 -6.38 7.77
C LEU A 85 -2.33 -7.64 8.44
N THR A 86 -3.63 -7.88 8.36
CA THR A 86 -4.22 -9.17 8.73
C THR A 86 -4.42 -10.01 7.46
N VAL A 87 -3.65 -11.09 7.32
CA VAL A 87 -3.68 -11.97 6.15
C VAL A 87 -4.44 -13.26 6.47
N SER A 88 -5.42 -13.59 5.63
CA SER A 88 -6.16 -14.85 5.67
C SER A 88 -6.11 -15.54 4.31
N LYS A 89 -6.71 -16.73 4.18
CA LYS A 89 -6.85 -17.39 2.88
C LYS A 89 -7.71 -16.58 1.88
N HIS A 90 -8.63 -15.75 2.36
CA HIS A 90 -9.65 -15.11 1.51
C HIS A 90 -9.36 -13.63 1.25
N GLU A 91 -8.70 -12.96 2.20
CA GLU A 91 -8.39 -11.54 2.10
C GLU A 91 -7.09 -11.15 2.80
N ILE A 92 -6.51 -10.05 2.33
CA ILE A 92 -5.56 -9.21 3.09
C ILE A 92 -6.32 -7.98 3.56
N LYS A 93 -6.46 -7.80 4.87
CA LYS A 93 -6.98 -6.56 5.45
C LYS A 93 -5.82 -5.63 5.81
N ILE A 94 -5.83 -4.44 5.22
CA ILE A 94 -4.90 -3.34 5.48
C ILE A 94 -5.58 -2.37 6.45
N THR A 95 -4.92 -2.08 7.56
CA THR A 95 -5.35 -1.05 8.53
C THR A 95 -4.22 -0.02 8.67
N ALA A 96 -4.45 1.21 8.23
CA ALA A 96 -3.53 2.31 8.47
C ALA A 96 -3.80 2.89 9.86
N VAL A 97 -2.76 2.94 10.70
CA VAL A 97 -2.84 3.41 12.08
C VAL A 97 -1.85 4.56 12.26
N SER A 98 -2.32 5.72 12.72
CA SER A 98 -1.44 6.87 13.00
C SER A 98 -0.69 6.70 14.33
N HIS A 99 0.30 7.55 14.60
CA HIS A 99 1.11 7.49 15.82
C HIS A 99 0.30 7.70 17.11
N GLY A 100 -0.84 8.38 17.02
CA GLY A 100 -1.79 8.56 18.13
C GLY A 100 -2.66 7.32 18.39
N GLY A 101 -2.56 6.28 17.54
CA GLY A 101 -3.34 5.05 17.63
C GLY A 101 -4.69 5.10 16.92
N GLN A 102 -4.98 6.15 16.16
CA GLN A 102 -6.21 6.24 15.38
C GLN A 102 -6.15 5.36 14.13
N ILE A 103 -7.25 4.67 13.85
CA ILE A 103 -7.44 4.02 12.54
C ILE A 103 -7.76 5.11 11.51
N ARG A 104 -6.90 5.23 10.51
CA ARG A 104 -7.01 6.22 9.43
C ARG A 104 -7.68 5.66 8.18
N ASN A 105 -7.43 4.40 7.89
CA ASN A 105 -7.98 3.72 6.72
C ASN A 105 -8.10 2.21 6.96
N ILE A 106 -9.12 1.59 6.38
CA ILE A 106 -9.29 0.14 6.32
C ILE A 106 -9.63 -0.25 4.88
N LYS A 107 -8.85 -1.16 4.30
CA LYS A 107 -9.13 -1.75 2.99
C LYS A 107 -8.94 -3.27 3.04
N CYS A 108 -9.76 -3.99 2.29
CA CYS A 108 -9.62 -5.43 2.11
C CYS A 108 -9.26 -5.72 0.65
N LEU A 109 -8.27 -6.58 0.45
CA LEU A 109 -7.85 -7.06 -0.86
C LEU A 109 -8.31 -8.49 -1.07
N THR A 110 -8.73 -8.79 -2.29
CA THR A 110 -8.91 -10.15 -2.79
C THR A 110 -7.71 -10.56 -3.63
N GLN A 111 -7.44 -11.85 -3.68
CA GLN A 111 -6.31 -12.40 -4.44
C GLN A 111 -6.45 -12.07 -5.94
N ARG A 112 -5.35 -11.61 -6.54
CA ARG A 112 -5.19 -11.38 -7.98
C ARG A 112 -4.65 -12.64 -8.64
N LEU A 113 -5.22 -13.01 -9.78
CA LEU A 113 -4.66 -14.10 -10.57
C LEU A 113 -3.62 -13.57 -11.59
N PRO A 114 -2.56 -14.34 -11.87
CA PRO A 114 -1.63 -14.00 -12.94
C PRO A 114 -2.36 -13.85 -14.28
N GLY A 115 -2.08 -12.74 -14.98
CA GLY A 115 -2.66 -12.44 -16.29
C GLY A 115 -3.95 -11.62 -16.26
N ASP A 116 -4.56 -11.39 -15.09
CA ASP A 116 -5.76 -10.56 -14.97
C ASP A 116 -5.52 -9.16 -15.57
N ASP A 117 -6.46 -8.68 -16.40
CA ASP A 117 -6.32 -7.41 -17.12
C ASP A 117 -6.61 -6.19 -16.23
N PHE A 118 -5.99 -5.07 -16.59
CA PHE A 118 -6.35 -3.74 -16.10
C PHE A 118 -7.70 -3.38 -16.76
N THR A 119 -8.83 -3.56 -16.07
CA THR A 119 -10.11 -3.05 -16.57
C THR A 119 -9.99 -1.53 -16.73
N GLN A 120 -10.13 -1.06 -17.98
CA GLN A 120 -10.16 0.35 -18.37
C GLN A 120 -11.38 1.08 -17.79
#